data_AF-A0A433BK73-F1
#
_entry.id   AF-A0A433BK73-F1
#
_cell.length_a   1.000
_cell.length_b   1.000
_cell.length_c   1.000
_cell.angle_alpha   90.00
_cell.angle_beta   90.00
_cell.angle_gamma   90.00
#
_symmetry.space_group_name_H-M   'P 1'
#
loop_
_entity.id
_entity.type
_entity.pdbx_description
1 polymer ?
#
loop_
_entity_poly.entity_id
_entity_poly.type
_entity_poly.pdbx_seq_one_letter_code
_entity_poly.pdbx_strand_id
1 'polypeptide(L)'
;MIEWNNTRYTDPLELARGQGDPLDLASTNEQLYNTVFFGFNNVVRYIRVYSAMCWMAREVEIFLDTTKGLTKAQARERRAHAMEKIELAVLWASGPDAELSGKTRPFAQDGESQRLTMDQWDMSARLLSAQQYQPSLTNGFKFVKVGLVCTDRGRQLADAFKARLGAPQAHKWLRDVTCLEATSVQIERARGILSVFEPPTALERQAFTASFFPDDPRDTGEISDPRDEQRWCSLHLVLNTIAQLNQTRDAKDEDGIRAAMTSGMTPSARPVIRPGLERSQALWATLQLRLLQRIALETLLAFVIGWVQLHNRTGRRAADCARDIGDAAGQAFAVVGLERVGDLRAALTKAQCDQATLALAATATTDEAPNIFYYLRELDRLKSGAWHGGQGEWLREVALEFRSS
;
A
#
# COMPACT_ATOMS: atom_id res chain seq x y z
N MET A 1 -12.84 -38.27 5.21
CA MET A 1 -12.36 -39.28 4.26
C MET A 1 -12.39 -38.62 2.89
N ILE A 2 -11.24 -38.54 2.22
CA ILE A 2 -11.08 -37.85 0.93
C ILE A 2 -11.79 -38.69 -0.14
N GLU A 3 -12.69 -38.08 -0.91
CA GLU A 3 -13.01 -38.52 -2.27
C GLU A 3 -13.53 -37.32 -3.07
N TRP A 4 -12.74 -36.95 -4.08
CA TRP A 4 -13.07 -35.99 -5.14
C TRP A 4 -13.90 -36.71 -6.19
N ASN A 5 -15.19 -36.40 -6.36
CA ASN A 5 -15.96 -36.76 -7.56
C ASN A 5 -17.30 -35.99 -7.64
N ASN A 6 -17.61 -35.50 -8.85
CA ASN A 6 -18.95 -35.10 -9.34
C ASN A 6 -19.48 -33.66 -9.12
N THR A 7 -18.68 -32.61 -9.23
CA THR A 7 -19.23 -31.26 -9.47
C THR A 7 -19.53 -31.03 -10.95
N ARG A 8 -20.83 -31.04 -11.29
CA ARG A 8 -21.33 -30.39 -12.52
C ARG A 8 -21.06 -28.88 -12.39
N TYR A 9 -20.10 -28.38 -13.16
CA TYR A 9 -19.89 -26.96 -13.41
C TYR A 9 -21.09 -26.43 -14.21
N THR A 10 -22.22 -26.09 -13.59
CA THR A 10 -23.36 -25.57 -14.37
C THR A 10 -23.55 -24.07 -14.35
N ASP A 11 -23.04 -23.33 -13.37
CA ASP A 11 -23.18 -21.88 -13.40
C ASP A 11 -21.82 -21.17 -13.57
N PRO A 12 -21.72 -20.15 -14.45
CA PRO A 12 -20.53 -19.32 -14.53
C PRO A 12 -20.26 -18.72 -13.15
N LEU A 13 -19.01 -18.72 -12.72
CA LEU A 13 -18.56 -17.88 -11.61
C LEU A 13 -18.92 -16.44 -11.96
N GLU A 14 -20.01 -15.92 -11.40
CA GLU A 14 -20.28 -14.49 -11.38
C GLU A 14 -19.18 -13.84 -10.55
N LEU A 15 -18.06 -13.53 -11.20
CA LEU A 15 -17.07 -12.60 -10.67
C LEU A 15 -17.71 -11.21 -10.75
N ALA A 16 -18.61 -10.95 -9.80
CA ALA A 16 -19.16 -9.62 -9.60
C ALA A 16 -17.98 -8.64 -9.46
N ARG A 17 -18.01 -7.56 -10.25
CA ARG A 17 -17.04 -6.46 -10.15
C ARG A 17 -16.84 -6.10 -8.68
N GLY A 18 -15.63 -6.30 -8.18
CA GLY A 18 -15.25 -5.93 -6.81
C GLY A 18 -15.14 -7.08 -5.79
N GLN A 19 -15.42 -8.34 -6.15
CA GLN A 19 -14.95 -9.49 -5.37
C GLN A 19 -13.62 -9.95 -5.99
N GLY A 20 -12.47 -9.45 -5.56
CA GLY A 20 -11.93 -9.73 -4.22
C GLY A 20 -11.11 -11.02 -4.34
N ASP A 21 -9.86 -10.89 -4.81
CA ASP A 21 -8.82 -11.92 -4.75
C ASP A 21 -9.28 -13.38 -4.97
N PRO A 22 -9.64 -13.78 -6.21
CA PRO A 22 -10.27 -15.08 -6.49
C PRO A 22 -9.37 -16.30 -6.22
N LEU A 23 -8.08 -16.06 -5.96
CA LEU A 23 -7.09 -17.08 -5.66
C LEU A 23 -6.62 -17.03 -4.19
N ASP A 24 -7.19 -16.13 -3.37
CA ASP A 24 -6.81 -15.89 -1.97
C ASP A 24 -5.28 -15.65 -1.79
N LEU A 25 -4.67 -14.91 -2.72
CA LEU A 25 -3.23 -14.59 -2.72
C LEU A 25 -2.91 -13.19 -2.20
N ALA A 26 -3.88 -12.29 -2.13
CA ALA A 26 -3.74 -10.92 -1.64
C ALA A 26 -3.38 -10.89 -0.16
N SER A 27 -4.02 -11.72 0.67
CA SER A 27 -3.76 -11.79 2.11
C SER A 27 -2.27 -12.09 2.42
N THR A 28 -1.70 -13.06 1.71
CA THR A 28 -0.28 -13.43 1.84
C THR A 28 0.65 -12.32 1.34
N ASN A 29 0.30 -11.67 0.22
CA ASN A 29 1.09 -10.57 -0.33
C ASN A 29 1.08 -9.33 0.58
N GLU A 30 -0.07 -9.01 1.17
CA GLU A 30 -0.20 -7.93 2.17
C GLU A 30 0.62 -8.23 3.43
N GLN A 31 0.62 -9.47 3.91
CA GLN A 31 1.46 -9.89 5.04
C GLN A 31 2.96 -9.75 4.72
N LEU A 32 3.39 -10.17 3.53
CA LEU A 32 4.78 -10.00 3.09
C LEU A 32 5.16 -8.53 2.93
N TYR A 33 4.29 -7.72 2.34
CA TYR A 33 4.50 -6.26 2.25
C TYR A 33 4.63 -5.65 3.64
N ASN A 34 3.72 -5.98 4.57
CA ASN A 34 3.79 -5.52 5.95
C ASN A 34 5.00 -6.05 6.73
N THR A 35 5.63 -7.13 6.26
CA THR A 35 6.89 -7.63 6.81
C THR A 35 8.06 -6.80 6.31
N VAL A 36 8.11 -6.47 5.01
CA VAL A 36 9.18 -5.64 4.45
C VAL A 36 9.03 -4.19 4.93
N PHE A 37 7.89 -3.58 4.63
CA PHE A 37 7.58 -2.19 4.92
C PHE A 37 6.60 -2.08 6.09
N PHE A 38 7.05 -2.54 7.26
CA PHE A 38 6.23 -2.50 8.45
C PHE A 38 5.84 -1.06 8.85
N GLY A 39 4.53 -0.79 8.82
CA GLY A 39 3.97 0.51 9.20
C GLY A 39 3.87 1.54 8.09
N PHE A 40 4.32 1.22 6.87
CA PHE A 40 4.04 2.04 5.71
C PHE A 40 2.69 1.65 5.13
N ASN A 41 1.95 2.66 4.67
CA ASN A 41 0.73 2.47 3.93
C ASN A 41 0.88 3.26 2.62
N ASN A 42 0.56 2.63 1.49
CA ASN A 42 0.66 3.20 0.15
C ASN A 42 -0.42 4.23 -0.17
N VAL A 43 -1.45 4.36 0.67
CA VAL A 43 -2.58 5.29 0.49
C VAL A 43 -2.40 6.57 1.30
N VAL A 44 -1.62 6.54 2.38
CA VAL A 44 -1.48 7.69 3.30
C VAL A 44 -0.35 8.63 2.87
N ARG A 45 -0.59 9.94 2.93
CA ARG A 45 0.30 10.95 2.32
C ARG A 45 0.66 12.12 3.23
N TYR A 46 -0.17 12.41 4.23
CA TYR A 46 -0.09 13.70 4.93
C TYR A 46 0.31 13.54 6.40
N ILE A 47 1.46 14.11 6.77
CA ILE A 47 1.93 14.21 8.17
C ILE A 47 0.87 14.88 9.07
N ARG A 48 0.20 15.91 8.53
CA ARG A 48 -0.85 16.68 9.22
C ARG A 48 -1.93 15.80 9.85
N VAL A 49 -2.34 14.71 9.18
CA VAL A 49 -3.35 13.78 9.70
C VAL A 49 -2.83 13.10 10.96
N TYR A 50 -1.60 12.57 10.93
CA TYR A 50 -0.98 11.98 12.12
C TYR A 50 -0.91 13.00 13.27
N SER A 51 -0.46 14.23 12.99
CA SER A 51 -0.34 15.28 14.00
C SER A 51 -1.66 15.62 14.67
N ALA A 52 -2.72 15.83 13.87
CA ALA A 52 -4.05 16.16 14.35
C ALA A 52 -4.64 15.02 15.21
N MET A 53 -4.49 13.77 14.76
CA MET A 53 -4.97 12.59 15.48
C MET A 53 -4.25 12.39 16.82
N CYS A 54 -2.93 12.56 16.86
CA CYS A 54 -2.15 12.47 18.10
C CYS A 54 -2.50 13.60 19.06
N TRP A 55 -2.69 14.81 18.54
CA TRP A 55 -3.12 15.93 19.36
C TRP A 55 -4.48 15.67 20.01
N MET A 56 -5.48 15.25 19.23
CA MET A 56 -6.81 14.96 19.78
C MET A 56 -6.78 13.80 20.78
N ALA A 57 -6.04 12.73 20.49
CA ALA A 57 -5.85 11.62 21.44
C ALA A 57 -5.29 12.10 22.78
N ARG A 58 -4.31 13.03 22.76
CA ARG A 58 -3.73 13.62 23.96
C ARG A 58 -4.71 14.54 24.70
N GLU A 59 -5.48 15.37 24.00
CA GLU A 59 -6.50 16.22 24.66
C GLU A 59 -7.59 15.38 25.32
N VAL A 60 -7.97 14.25 24.71
CA VAL A 60 -8.88 13.27 25.33
C VAL A 60 -8.27 12.67 26.59
N GLU A 61 -6.99 12.27 26.58
CA GLU A 61 -6.32 11.79 27.80
C GLU A 61 -6.39 12.82 28.92
N ILE A 62 -5.99 14.07 28.63
CA ILE A 62 -6.01 15.16 29.60
C ILE A 62 -7.42 15.37 30.16
N PHE A 63 -8.44 15.35 29.30
CA PHE A 63 -9.83 15.48 29.72
C PHE A 63 -10.27 14.33 30.63
N LEU A 64 -9.93 13.09 30.28
CA LEU A 64 -10.31 11.91 31.06
C LEU A 64 -9.60 11.86 32.42
N ASP A 65 -8.33 12.28 32.48
CA ASP A 65 -7.55 12.34 33.73
C ASP A 65 -8.07 13.43 34.68
N THR A 66 -8.62 14.52 34.14
CA THR A 66 -9.14 15.64 34.94
C THR A 66 -10.62 15.51 35.29
N THR A 67 -11.38 14.72 34.53
CA THR A 67 -12.83 14.53 34.75
C THR A 67 -13.11 13.33 35.63
N LYS A 68 -13.65 13.58 36.84
CA LYS A 68 -14.04 12.51 37.77
C LYS A 68 -15.44 11.97 37.47
N GLY A 69 -15.69 10.72 37.83
CA GLY A 69 -17.03 10.11 37.81
C GLY A 69 -17.49 9.54 36.46
N LEU A 70 -16.62 9.49 35.44
CA LEU A 70 -16.94 8.84 34.17
C LEU A 70 -16.83 7.31 34.29
N THR A 71 -17.83 6.62 33.77
CA THR A 71 -17.75 5.17 33.56
C THR A 71 -16.81 4.84 32.39
N LYS A 72 -16.32 3.59 32.34
CA LYS A 72 -15.50 3.10 31.21
C LYS A 72 -16.21 3.23 29.86
N ALA A 73 -17.53 3.04 29.83
CA ALA A 73 -18.35 3.19 28.63
C ALA A 73 -18.38 4.64 28.15
N GLN A 74 -18.64 5.59 29.06
CA GLN A 74 -18.61 7.03 28.74
C GLN A 74 -17.22 7.49 28.30
N ALA A 75 -16.15 7.02 28.95
CA ALA A 75 -14.79 7.34 28.53
C ALA A 75 -14.48 6.85 27.10
N ARG A 76 -14.93 5.64 26.74
CA ARG A 76 -14.79 5.09 25.39
C ARG A 76 -15.58 5.89 24.35
N GLU A 77 -16.82 6.25 24.68
CA GLU A 77 -17.68 7.07 23.82
C GLU A 77 -17.06 8.46 23.59
N ARG A 78 -16.60 9.13 24.66
CA ARG A 78 -15.92 10.44 24.55
C ARG A 78 -14.71 10.38 23.65
N ARG A 79 -13.91 9.32 23.77
CA ARG A 79 -12.75 9.10 22.90
C ARG A 79 -13.17 8.88 21.44
N ALA A 80 -14.21 8.09 21.18
CA ALA A 80 -14.69 7.87 19.82
C ALA A 80 -15.17 9.19 19.18
N HIS A 81 -16.04 9.94 19.86
CA HIS A 81 -16.57 11.20 19.32
C HIS A 81 -15.51 12.27 19.10
N ALA A 82 -14.54 12.41 20.01
CA ALA A 82 -13.45 13.36 19.85
C ALA A 82 -12.57 13.03 18.62
N MET A 83 -12.32 11.73 18.39
CA MET A 83 -11.53 11.27 17.25
C MET A 83 -12.29 11.41 15.94
N GLU A 84 -13.60 11.20 15.93
CA GLU A 84 -14.47 11.49 14.78
C GLU A 84 -14.50 12.98 14.46
N LYS A 85 -14.60 13.82 15.49
CA LYS A 85 -14.56 15.26 15.35
C LYS A 85 -13.29 15.75 14.66
N ILE A 86 -12.11 15.32 15.10
CA ILE A 86 -10.85 15.76 14.46
C ILE A 86 -10.72 15.21 13.03
N GLU A 87 -11.19 13.99 12.79
CA GLU A 87 -11.21 13.37 11.47
C GLU A 87 -12.02 14.22 10.48
N LEU A 88 -13.24 14.57 10.87
CA LEU A 88 -14.16 15.35 10.06
C LEU A 88 -13.70 16.81 9.92
N ALA A 89 -13.12 17.39 10.98
CA ALA A 89 -12.57 18.74 10.92
C ALA A 89 -11.40 18.83 9.94
N VAL A 90 -10.50 17.85 9.91
CA VAL A 90 -9.40 17.77 8.93
C VAL A 90 -9.94 17.62 7.51
N LEU A 91 -10.94 16.75 7.31
CA LEU A 91 -11.58 16.56 6.00
C LEU A 91 -12.25 17.84 5.51
N TRP A 92 -13.05 18.49 6.35
CA TRP A 92 -13.77 19.72 5.99
C TRP A 92 -12.80 20.87 5.69
N ALA A 93 -11.76 21.04 6.52
CA ALA A 93 -10.74 22.07 6.28
C ALA A 93 -9.88 21.80 5.03
N SER A 94 -9.77 20.56 4.59
CA SER A 94 -8.96 20.19 3.41
C SER A 94 -9.77 20.22 2.12
N GLY A 95 -11.08 19.94 2.17
CA GLY A 95 -11.95 19.97 1.01
C GLY A 95 -11.77 18.78 0.05
N PRO A 96 -12.48 18.79 -1.09
CA PRO A 96 -12.60 17.64 -2.01
C PRO A 96 -11.33 17.36 -2.84
N ASP A 97 -10.43 18.33 -2.94
CA ASP A 97 -9.17 18.19 -3.68
C ASP A 97 -8.15 17.33 -2.93
N ALA A 98 -8.30 17.20 -1.61
CA ALA A 98 -7.40 16.40 -0.79
C ALA A 98 -7.56 14.92 -1.08
N GLU A 99 -6.48 14.16 -1.23
CA GLU A 99 -6.53 12.71 -1.44
C GLU A 99 -6.76 11.97 -0.11
N LEU A 100 -7.92 12.23 0.49
CA LEU A 100 -8.33 11.69 1.77
C LEU A 100 -9.60 10.84 1.61
N SER A 101 -9.70 9.77 2.41
CA SER A 101 -10.90 8.94 2.46
C SER A 101 -12.09 9.75 2.96
N GLY A 102 -13.19 9.75 2.20
CA GLY A 102 -14.39 10.51 2.52
C GLY A 102 -14.31 12.01 2.24
N LYS A 103 -13.40 12.43 1.36
CA LYS A 103 -13.28 13.81 0.86
C LYS A 103 -14.54 14.39 0.18
N THR A 104 -15.43 13.52 -0.29
CA THR A 104 -16.68 13.89 -0.98
C THR A 104 -17.85 14.13 -0.04
N ARG A 105 -17.64 14.08 1.28
CA ARG A 105 -18.71 14.32 2.26
C ARG A 105 -19.29 15.73 2.09
N PRO A 106 -20.62 15.87 1.99
CA PRO A 106 -21.26 17.17 2.01
C PRO A 106 -21.22 17.72 3.44
N PHE A 107 -20.47 18.79 3.65
CA PHE A 107 -20.47 19.54 4.91
C PHE A 107 -21.44 20.73 4.83
N ALA A 108 -21.89 21.22 5.98
CA ALA A 108 -22.83 22.34 6.07
C ALA A 108 -22.30 23.61 5.38
N GLN A 109 -23.24 24.41 4.86
CA GLN A 109 -22.96 25.68 4.20
C GLN A 109 -22.77 26.83 5.20
N ASP A 110 -22.48 28.02 4.68
CA ASP A 110 -22.13 29.17 5.49
C ASP A 110 -23.20 29.56 6.51
N GLY A 111 -22.78 29.64 7.78
CA GLY A 111 -23.63 30.03 8.90
C GLY A 111 -24.34 28.88 9.60
N GLU A 112 -24.35 27.67 9.02
CA GLU A 112 -24.95 26.48 9.65
C GLU A 112 -23.95 25.74 10.55
N SER A 113 -24.46 25.20 11.65
CA SER A 113 -23.70 24.33 12.57
C SER A 113 -23.82 22.89 12.11
N GLN A 114 -22.69 22.20 11.99
CA GLN A 114 -22.60 20.79 11.66
C GLN A 114 -22.09 20.02 12.87
N ARG A 115 -22.79 18.95 13.23
CA ARG A 115 -22.29 17.99 14.22
C ARG A 115 -21.24 17.10 13.55
N LEU A 116 -20.06 16.98 14.17
CA LEU A 116 -18.90 16.25 13.68
C LEU A 116 -18.81 14.86 14.33
N THR A 117 -19.78 13.99 14.04
CA THR A 117 -19.82 12.59 14.49
C THR A 117 -20.18 11.66 13.33
N MET A 118 -19.61 10.44 13.29
CA MET A 118 -19.76 9.55 12.13
C MET A 118 -21.16 8.93 11.96
N ASP A 119 -22.08 9.16 12.90
CA ASP A 119 -23.46 8.69 12.85
C ASP A 119 -24.25 9.21 11.63
N GLN A 120 -23.80 10.30 11.03
CA GLN A 120 -24.43 10.92 9.86
C GLN A 120 -23.83 10.49 8.50
N TRP A 121 -22.79 9.64 8.51
CA TRP A 121 -22.05 9.30 7.29
C TRP A 121 -21.76 7.80 7.16
N ASP A 122 -21.47 7.36 5.94
CA ASP A 122 -20.97 6.01 5.72
C ASP A 122 -19.60 5.83 6.42
N MET A 123 -19.55 4.81 7.27
CA MET A 123 -18.41 4.38 8.06
C MET A 123 -17.29 3.76 7.20
N SER A 124 -17.57 3.40 5.95
CA SER A 124 -16.59 2.80 5.03
C SER A 124 -15.44 3.76 4.65
N ALA A 125 -15.68 5.08 4.71
CA ALA A 125 -14.77 6.11 4.22
C ALA A 125 -14.05 6.89 5.34
N ARG A 126 -13.48 6.20 6.34
CA ARG A 126 -12.80 6.85 7.48
C ARG A 126 -11.30 7.01 7.26
N LEU A 127 -10.71 8.11 7.76
CA LEU A 127 -9.25 8.27 7.83
C LEU A 127 -8.62 7.23 8.75
N LEU A 128 -9.33 6.82 9.80
CA LEU A 128 -8.90 5.78 10.74
C LEU A 128 -9.44 4.38 10.38
N SER A 129 -9.77 4.12 9.12
CA SER A 129 -10.06 2.75 8.67
C SER A 129 -8.77 1.91 8.51
N ALA A 130 -8.95 0.60 8.42
CA ALA A 130 -7.85 -0.35 8.28
C ALA A 130 -7.05 -0.18 6.98
N GLN A 131 -7.63 0.40 5.93
CA GLN A 131 -6.93 0.70 4.68
C GLN A 131 -6.20 2.06 4.70
N GLN A 132 -6.38 2.86 5.75
CA GLN A 132 -5.97 4.27 5.80
C GLN A 132 -4.92 4.51 6.89
N TYR A 133 -5.06 5.55 7.71
CA TYR A 133 -4.03 5.97 8.68
C TYR A 133 -3.94 5.08 9.92
N GLN A 134 -4.96 4.26 10.23
CA GLN A 134 -4.97 3.51 11.48
C GLN A 134 -3.78 2.54 11.64
N PRO A 135 -3.42 1.69 10.66
CA PRO A 135 -2.34 0.72 10.85
C PRO A 135 -0.99 1.39 11.07
N SER A 136 -0.69 2.44 10.31
CA SER A 136 0.56 3.21 10.43
C SER A 136 0.60 4.04 11.71
N LEU A 137 -0.53 4.61 12.15
CA LEU A 137 -0.64 5.39 13.39
C LEU A 137 -0.43 4.52 14.64
N THR A 138 -0.99 3.30 14.64
CA THR A 138 -1.04 2.43 15.83
C THR A 138 0.10 1.42 15.90
N ASN A 139 0.22 0.60 14.86
CA ASN A 139 1.16 -0.52 14.83
C ASN A 139 2.47 -0.12 14.17
N GLY A 140 2.40 0.71 13.11
CA GLY A 140 3.53 1.16 12.33
C GLY A 140 4.44 2.13 13.08
N PHE A 141 4.24 3.42 12.87
CA PHE A 141 5.01 4.49 13.52
C PHE A 141 4.76 4.60 15.02
N LYS A 142 3.71 3.92 15.53
CA LYS A 142 3.36 3.81 16.96
C LYS A 142 3.22 5.16 17.64
N PHE A 143 2.56 6.10 16.98
CA PHE A 143 2.25 7.36 17.63
C PHE A 143 1.15 7.19 18.69
N VAL A 144 0.26 6.22 18.51
CA VAL A 144 -0.76 5.89 19.51
C VAL A 144 -0.83 4.39 19.77
N LYS A 145 -1.17 3.99 21.00
CA LYS A 145 -1.41 2.59 21.38
C LYS A 145 -2.86 2.20 21.08
N VAL A 146 -3.15 0.90 21.23
CA VAL A 146 -4.52 0.38 21.21
C VAL A 146 -5.38 1.19 22.19
N GLY A 147 -6.53 1.64 21.70
CA GLY A 147 -7.38 2.57 22.43
C GLY A 147 -6.97 4.04 22.27
N LEU A 148 -6.15 4.42 21.28
CA LEU A 148 -5.83 5.81 20.94
C LEU A 148 -5.23 6.59 22.11
N VAL A 149 -4.24 5.97 22.77
CA VAL A 149 -3.44 6.58 23.83
C VAL A 149 -2.09 6.97 23.25
N CYS A 150 -1.67 8.23 23.36
CA CYS A 150 -0.42 8.75 22.82
C CYS A 150 0.80 8.09 23.48
N THR A 151 1.70 7.58 22.64
CA THR A 151 3.07 7.23 23.03
C THR A 151 3.91 8.50 23.17
N ASP A 152 5.16 8.38 23.64
CA ASP A 152 6.06 9.53 23.72
C ASP A 152 6.33 10.15 22.35
N ARG A 153 6.47 9.32 21.31
CA ARG A 153 6.54 9.75 19.90
C ARG A 153 5.28 10.52 19.49
N GLY A 154 4.09 10.00 19.84
CA GLY A 154 2.82 10.69 19.58
C GLY A 154 2.67 11.99 20.35
N ARG A 155 3.17 12.08 21.59
CA ARG A 155 3.16 13.31 22.40
C ARG A 155 4.00 14.41 21.76
N GLN A 156 5.16 14.09 21.20
CA GLN A 156 5.99 15.05 20.45
C GLN A 156 5.23 15.62 19.24
N LEU A 157 4.57 14.74 18.47
CA LEU A 157 3.78 15.17 17.32
C LEU A 157 2.55 16.00 17.72
N ALA A 158 1.91 15.63 18.84
CA ALA A 158 0.82 16.38 19.44
C ALA A 158 1.25 17.78 19.92
N ASP A 159 2.43 17.91 20.53
CA ASP A 159 2.99 19.20 20.96
C ASP A 159 3.33 20.09 19.77
N ALA A 160 3.91 19.51 18.72
CA ALA A 160 4.19 20.22 17.48
C ALA A 160 2.92 20.76 16.81
N PHE A 161 1.83 19.97 16.80
CA PHE A 161 0.52 20.43 16.35
C PHE A 161 -0.05 21.53 17.26
N LYS A 162 0.03 21.33 18.57
CA LYS A 162 -0.50 22.27 19.57
C LYS A 162 0.14 23.66 19.48
N ALA A 163 1.43 23.73 19.15
CA ALA A 163 2.12 24.99 18.93
C ALA A 163 1.49 25.84 17.81
N ARG A 164 0.80 25.23 16.83
CA ARG A 164 0.08 25.94 15.76
C ARG A 164 -1.30 26.44 16.16
N LEU A 165 -1.94 25.83 17.16
CA LEU A 165 -3.26 26.23 17.61
C LEU A 165 -3.28 27.61 18.29
N GLY A 166 -2.12 28.20 18.55
CA GLY A 166 -1.97 29.53 19.13
C GLY A 166 -2.46 29.60 20.59
N ALA A 167 -2.99 30.76 20.97
CA ALA A 167 -3.46 31.03 22.33
C ALA A 167 -4.61 30.08 22.75
N PRO A 168 -4.81 29.84 24.07
CA PRO A 168 -5.86 28.94 24.55
C PRO A 168 -7.29 29.27 24.08
N GLN A 169 -7.59 30.55 23.84
CA GLN A 169 -8.90 30.99 23.36
C GLN A 169 -9.07 30.79 21.84
N ALA A 170 -7.98 30.67 21.09
CA ALA A 170 -8.04 30.37 19.67
C ALA A 170 -8.55 28.94 19.48
N HIS A 171 -9.52 28.78 18.57
CA HIS A 171 -10.16 27.50 18.25
C HIS A 171 -10.69 26.75 19.48
N LYS A 172 -11.29 27.46 20.44
CA LYS A 172 -11.88 26.85 21.65
C LYS A 172 -12.81 25.67 21.31
N TRP A 173 -13.62 25.82 20.26
CA TRP A 173 -14.50 24.75 19.76
C TRP A 173 -13.73 23.47 19.45
N LEU A 174 -12.54 23.57 18.85
CA LEU A 174 -11.71 22.43 18.45
C LEU A 174 -11.05 21.78 19.68
N ARG A 175 -10.53 22.60 20.60
CA ARG A 175 -9.85 22.17 21.84
C ARG A 175 -10.79 21.47 22.83
N ASP A 176 -12.04 21.89 22.90
CA ASP A 176 -13.03 21.27 23.76
C ASP A 176 -13.47 19.91 23.19
N VAL A 177 -13.00 18.83 23.79
CA VAL A 177 -13.31 17.45 23.36
C VAL A 177 -14.80 17.09 23.48
N THR A 178 -15.58 17.88 24.21
CA THR A 178 -17.03 17.69 24.37
C THR A 178 -17.85 18.51 23.38
N CYS A 179 -17.27 19.56 22.79
CA CYS A 179 -17.88 20.35 21.74
C CYS A 179 -17.76 19.59 20.41
N LEU A 180 -18.88 19.01 19.95
CA LEU A 180 -18.93 18.23 18.71
C LEU A 180 -19.47 19.02 17.52
N GLU A 181 -19.84 20.28 17.73
CA GLU A 181 -20.41 21.14 16.69
C GLU A 181 -19.36 22.11 16.16
N ALA A 182 -19.40 22.36 14.85
CA ALA A 182 -18.58 23.35 14.20
C ALA A 182 -19.36 24.05 13.07
N THR A 183 -19.12 25.33 12.88
CA THR A 183 -19.62 26.10 11.72
C THR A 183 -18.56 26.20 10.63
N SER A 184 -18.97 26.50 9.39
CA SER A 184 -18.02 26.74 8.28
C SER A 184 -17.00 27.83 8.62
N VAL A 185 -17.42 28.92 9.27
CA VAL A 185 -16.56 30.04 9.70
C VAL A 185 -15.49 29.58 10.71
N GLN A 186 -15.85 28.68 11.61
CA GLN A 186 -14.93 28.11 12.59
C GLN A 186 -13.87 27.21 11.93
N ILE A 187 -14.27 26.44 10.92
CA ILE A 187 -13.39 25.57 10.12
C ILE A 187 -12.47 26.42 9.24
N GLU A 188 -12.99 27.44 8.58
CA GLU A 188 -12.20 28.34 7.74
C GLU A 188 -11.11 29.05 8.55
N ARG A 189 -11.46 29.56 9.73
CA ARG A 189 -10.46 30.13 10.66
C ARG A 189 -9.40 29.12 11.08
N ALA A 190 -9.77 27.84 11.19
CA ALA A 190 -8.85 26.76 11.56
C ALA A 190 -8.13 26.13 10.34
N ARG A 191 -8.44 26.55 9.10
CA ARG A 191 -7.93 25.94 7.87
C ARG A 191 -6.41 25.90 7.84
N GLY A 192 -5.76 27.00 8.21
CA GLY A 192 -4.29 27.10 8.30
C GLY A 192 -3.64 26.07 9.24
N ILE A 193 -4.41 25.46 10.15
CA ILE A 193 -3.94 24.48 11.13
C ILE A 193 -4.34 23.06 10.74
N LEU A 194 -5.55 22.88 10.20
CA LEU A 194 -6.16 21.58 9.93
C LEU A 194 -5.94 21.06 8.51
N SER A 195 -5.88 21.95 7.51
CA SER A 195 -5.78 21.57 6.11
C SER A 195 -4.50 20.80 5.83
N VAL A 196 -4.61 19.71 5.06
CA VAL A 196 -3.46 18.92 4.62
C VAL A 196 -2.64 19.60 3.52
N PHE A 197 -3.19 20.64 2.88
CA PHE A 197 -2.46 21.47 1.91
C PHE A 197 -1.50 22.45 2.58
N GLU A 198 -1.68 22.70 3.87
CA GLU A 198 -0.73 23.50 4.64
C GLU A 198 0.50 22.66 4.97
N PRO A 199 1.71 23.14 4.66
CA PRO A 199 2.92 22.37 4.90
C PRO A 199 3.05 22.04 6.40
N PRO A 200 3.44 20.81 6.76
CA PRO A 200 3.73 20.47 8.15
C PRO A 200 4.87 21.37 8.66
N THR A 201 4.80 21.79 9.93
CA THR A 201 5.86 22.61 10.54
C THR A 201 7.20 21.87 10.60
N ALA A 202 8.28 22.60 10.83
CA ALA A 202 9.58 21.99 11.12
C ALA A 202 9.51 21.02 12.30
N LEU A 203 8.77 21.36 13.36
CA LEU A 203 8.57 20.51 14.53
C LEU A 203 7.75 19.25 14.20
N GLU A 204 6.67 19.38 13.42
CA GLU A 204 5.88 18.22 12.99
C GLU A 204 6.71 17.28 12.12
N ARG A 205 7.48 17.83 11.16
CA ARG A 205 8.40 17.04 10.33
C ARG A 205 9.44 16.34 11.19
N GLN A 206 10.06 17.04 12.14
CA GLN A 206 11.07 16.46 13.02
C GLN A 206 10.50 15.30 13.85
N ALA A 207 9.37 15.50 14.53
CA ALA A 207 8.73 14.47 15.34
C ALA A 207 8.26 13.27 14.51
N PHE A 208 7.72 13.52 13.31
CA PHE A 208 7.33 12.46 12.39
C PHE A 208 8.55 11.68 11.88
N THR A 209 9.58 12.39 11.39
CA THR A 209 10.82 11.81 10.87
C THR A 209 11.52 10.94 11.91
N ALA A 210 11.56 11.34 13.18
CA ALA A 210 12.16 10.52 14.25
C ALA A 210 11.46 9.16 14.44
N SER A 211 10.18 9.04 14.05
CA SER A 211 9.44 7.77 14.11
C SER A 211 9.46 7.01 12.78
N PHE A 212 9.57 7.74 11.67
CA PHE A 212 9.64 7.19 10.33
C PHE A 212 11.03 6.62 10.05
N PHE A 213 12.09 7.36 10.38
CA PHE A 213 13.49 6.97 10.40
C PHE A 213 13.93 6.81 11.87
N PRO A 214 13.66 5.66 12.51
CA PRO A 214 14.20 5.43 13.86
C PRO A 214 15.73 5.48 13.82
N ASP A 215 16.35 5.83 14.95
CA ASP A 215 17.80 5.67 15.12
C ASP A 215 18.20 4.22 14.88
N ASP A 216 19.44 3.98 14.44
CA ASP A 216 19.94 2.61 14.23
C ASP A 216 19.85 1.84 15.56
N PRO A 217 19.01 0.78 15.64
CA PRO A 217 18.85 0.02 16.88
C PRO A 217 20.17 -0.67 17.31
N ARG A 218 21.17 -0.72 16.43
CA ARG A 218 22.52 -1.23 16.71
C ARG A 218 23.41 -0.21 17.40
N ASP A 219 23.17 1.10 17.19
CA ASP A 219 23.95 2.18 17.79
C ASP A 219 23.46 2.54 19.20
N THR A 220 22.18 2.30 19.49
CA THR A 220 21.58 2.58 20.80
C THR A 220 21.73 1.43 21.80
N GLY A 221 22.11 0.24 21.33
CA GLY A 221 22.22 -0.98 22.16
C GLY A 221 20.89 -1.53 22.66
N GLU A 222 19.78 -0.85 22.38
CA GLU A 222 18.42 -1.25 22.71
C GLU A 222 17.65 -1.50 21.41
N ILE A 223 17.48 -2.77 21.05
CA ILE A 223 16.45 -3.14 20.07
C ILE A 223 15.10 -2.95 20.77
N SER A 224 14.61 -1.70 20.76
CA SER A 224 13.34 -1.30 21.37
C SER A 224 12.16 -2.09 20.79
N ASP A 225 12.22 -2.45 19.49
CA ASP A 225 11.24 -3.32 18.83
C ASP A 225 11.81 -3.92 17.52
N PRO A 226 11.74 -5.25 17.29
CA PRO A 226 12.19 -5.89 16.05
C PRO A 226 11.56 -5.30 14.78
N ARG A 227 10.38 -4.68 14.89
CA ARG A 227 9.67 -4.04 13.79
C ARG A 227 10.24 -2.68 13.43
N ASP A 228 10.85 -1.98 14.39
CA ASP A 228 11.57 -0.74 14.14
C ASP A 228 12.90 -1.04 13.42
N GLU A 229 13.59 -2.13 13.80
CA GLU A 229 14.75 -2.65 13.07
C GLU A 229 14.40 -3.02 11.63
N GLN A 230 13.33 -3.79 11.42
CA GLN A 230 12.90 -4.18 10.07
C GLN A 230 12.55 -2.95 9.21
N ARG A 231 11.88 -1.94 9.78
CA ARG A 231 11.63 -0.66 9.10
C ARG A 231 12.94 0.04 8.75
N TRP A 232 13.85 0.13 9.70
CA TRP A 232 15.17 0.75 9.50
C TRP A 232 15.89 0.08 8.33
N CYS A 233 15.99 -1.25 8.32
CA CYS A 233 16.66 -2.00 7.27
C CYS A 233 16.00 -1.79 5.91
N SER A 234 14.67 -1.85 5.83
CA SER A 234 13.95 -1.66 4.56
C SER A 234 14.07 -0.24 4.01
N LEU A 235 14.04 0.79 4.87
CA LEU A 235 14.30 2.17 4.45
C LEU A 235 15.74 2.36 3.96
N HIS A 236 16.71 1.79 4.67
CA HIS A 236 18.12 1.89 4.28
C HIS A 236 18.41 1.12 3.00
N LEU A 237 17.68 0.02 2.72
CA LEU A 237 17.72 -0.64 1.42
C LEU A 237 17.23 0.28 0.30
N VAL A 238 16.08 0.95 0.48
CA VAL A 238 15.56 1.94 -0.50
C VAL A 238 16.54 3.09 -0.69
N LEU A 239 16.99 3.72 0.41
CA LEU A 239 17.89 4.87 0.35
C LEU A 239 19.24 4.53 -0.27
N ASN A 240 19.83 3.38 0.08
CA ASN A 240 21.08 2.95 -0.54
C ASN A 240 20.87 2.66 -2.03
N THR A 241 19.77 2.01 -2.41
CA THR A 241 19.44 1.77 -3.82
C THR A 241 19.36 3.06 -4.60
N ILE A 242 18.61 4.05 -4.09
CA ILE A 242 18.52 5.40 -4.69
C ILE A 242 19.91 6.04 -4.78
N ALA A 243 20.74 5.94 -3.73
CA ALA A 243 22.08 6.49 -3.73
C ALA A 243 22.99 5.84 -4.79
N GLN A 244 22.89 4.53 -5.02
CA GLN A 244 23.66 3.84 -6.07
C GLN A 244 23.15 4.21 -7.47
N LEU A 245 21.83 4.19 -7.69
CA LEU A 245 21.23 4.62 -8.96
C LEU A 245 21.59 6.07 -9.29
N ASN A 246 21.71 6.95 -8.28
CA ASN A 246 22.10 8.34 -8.49
C ASN A 246 23.54 8.53 -8.97
N GLN A 247 24.41 7.54 -8.76
CA GLN A 247 25.80 7.59 -9.24
C GLN A 247 25.95 7.09 -10.69
N THR A 248 24.84 6.69 -11.32
CA THR A 248 24.80 6.13 -12.67
C THR A 248 23.80 6.92 -13.53
N ARG A 249 23.71 6.57 -14.81
CA ARG A 249 22.68 7.11 -15.72
C ARG A 249 21.41 6.25 -15.73
N ASP A 250 21.29 5.32 -14.80
CA ASP A 250 20.20 4.35 -14.73
C ASP A 250 18.85 5.04 -14.46
N ALA A 251 17.76 4.34 -14.80
CA ALA A 251 16.42 4.79 -14.50
C ALA A 251 16.23 4.95 -12.98
N LYS A 252 15.68 6.11 -12.58
CA LYS A 252 15.49 6.51 -11.18
C LYS A 252 14.01 6.57 -10.80
N ASP A 253 13.16 5.99 -11.63
CA ASP A 253 11.75 5.84 -11.36
C ASP A 253 11.50 4.73 -10.33
N GLU A 254 10.25 4.61 -9.89
CA GLU A 254 9.86 3.61 -8.90
C GLU A 254 10.24 2.20 -9.36
N ASP A 255 10.01 1.88 -10.63
CA ASP A 255 10.31 0.55 -11.18
C ASP A 255 11.81 0.23 -11.17
N GLY A 256 12.66 1.19 -11.55
CA GLY A 256 14.11 1.04 -11.47
C GLY A 256 14.61 0.81 -10.05
N ILE A 257 14.06 1.54 -9.07
CA ILE A 257 14.39 1.35 -7.65
C ILE A 257 13.96 -0.03 -7.19
N ARG A 258 12.71 -0.41 -7.47
CA ARG A 258 12.16 -1.71 -7.05
C ARG A 258 12.93 -2.87 -7.69
N ALA A 259 13.32 -2.74 -8.96
CA ALA A 259 14.12 -3.72 -9.69
C ALA A 259 15.48 -3.93 -9.02
N ALA A 260 16.20 -2.82 -8.79
CA ALA A 260 17.51 -2.86 -8.17
C ALA A 260 17.47 -3.39 -6.74
N MET A 261 16.45 -3.04 -5.96
CA MET A 261 16.22 -3.63 -4.64
C MET A 261 15.95 -5.14 -4.72
N THR A 262 15.26 -5.61 -5.77
CA THR A 262 14.91 -7.03 -5.93
C THR A 262 16.12 -7.87 -6.30
N SER A 263 16.91 -7.41 -7.27
CA SER A 263 18.12 -8.07 -7.73
C SER A 263 19.27 -7.94 -6.71
N GLY A 264 19.27 -6.89 -5.90
CA GLY A 264 20.41 -6.52 -5.07
C GLY A 264 21.47 -5.71 -5.81
N MET A 265 21.23 -5.34 -7.08
CA MET A 265 22.17 -4.68 -7.98
C MET A 265 21.48 -3.58 -8.78
N THR A 266 22.13 -2.43 -9.03
CA THR A 266 21.64 -1.46 -10.02
C THR A 266 21.75 -2.04 -11.43
N PRO A 267 21.04 -1.48 -12.44
CA PRO A 267 21.30 -1.79 -13.84
C PRO A 267 22.80 -1.77 -14.09
N SER A 268 23.53 -0.70 -13.81
CA SER A 268 24.99 -0.66 -13.87
C SER A 268 25.72 -1.35 -12.69
N ALA A 269 25.54 -2.66 -12.43
CA ALA A 269 26.46 -3.53 -11.65
C ALA A 269 26.66 -3.21 -10.19
N ARG A 270 26.06 -2.16 -9.67
CA ARG A 270 26.49 -1.68 -8.36
C ARG A 270 25.69 -2.41 -7.32
N PRO A 271 26.34 -3.03 -6.33
CA PRO A 271 25.63 -3.66 -5.24
C PRO A 271 24.85 -2.60 -4.47
N VAL A 272 23.54 -2.84 -4.31
CA VAL A 272 22.66 -2.02 -3.48
C VAL A 272 22.45 -2.63 -2.09
N ILE A 273 22.98 -3.83 -1.85
CA ILE A 273 22.97 -4.49 -0.54
C ILE A 273 24.20 -4.04 0.25
N ARG A 274 24.00 -3.69 1.52
CA ARG A 274 25.06 -3.47 2.51
C ARG A 274 24.97 -4.54 3.59
N PRO A 275 26.07 -4.82 4.31
CA PRO A 275 26.05 -5.71 5.47
C PRO A 275 24.91 -5.37 6.44
N GLY A 276 24.04 -6.36 6.72
CA GLY A 276 22.88 -6.23 7.61
C GLY A 276 21.54 -5.94 6.89
N LEU A 277 21.53 -5.75 5.57
CA LEU A 277 20.30 -5.52 4.79
C LEU A 277 19.82 -6.76 4.02
N GLU A 278 20.56 -7.87 4.09
CA GLU A 278 20.34 -9.09 3.29
C GLU A 278 18.96 -9.67 3.53
N ARG A 279 18.51 -9.71 4.79
CA ARG A 279 17.19 -10.23 5.14
C ARG A 279 16.06 -9.37 4.53
N SER A 280 16.16 -8.05 4.64
CA SER A 280 15.16 -7.15 4.06
C SER A 280 15.11 -7.25 2.55
N GLN A 281 16.28 -7.39 1.90
CA GLN A 281 16.35 -7.62 0.46
C GLN A 281 15.71 -8.96 0.08
N ALA A 282 16.01 -10.05 0.79
CA ALA A 282 15.43 -11.36 0.50
C ALA A 282 13.90 -11.37 0.67
N LEU A 283 13.37 -10.70 1.71
CA LEU A 283 11.94 -10.55 1.92
C LEU A 283 11.29 -9.72 0.79
N TRP A 284 11.93 -8.63 0.39
CA TRP A 284 11.47 -7.80 -0.72
C TRP A 284 11.47 -8.57 -2.05
N ALA A 285 12.55 -9.28 -2.33
CA ALA A 285 12.69 -10.13 -3.51
C ALA A 285 11.63 -11.23 -3.57
N THR A 286 11.36 -11.87 -2.42
CA THR A 286 10.29 -12.87 -2.27
C THR A 286 8.92 -12.24 -2.53
N LEU A 287 8.66 -11.04 -2.02
CA LEU A 287 7.41 -10.32 -2.30
C LEU A 287 7.24 -10.08 -3.80
N GLN A 288 8.28 -9.65 -4.52
CA GLN A 288 8.17 -9.43 -5.96
C GLN A 288 7.90 -10.71 -6.74
N LEU A 289 8.58 -11.80 -6.39
CA LEU A 289 8.31 -13.12 -6.96
C LEU A 289 6.87 -13.56 -6.72
N ARG A 290 6.32 -13.31 -5.53
CA ARG A 290 4.93 -13.63 -5.19
C ARG A 290 3.93 -12.78 -5.93
N LEU A 291 4.21 -11.49 -6.11
CA LEU A 291 3.40 -10.62 -6.96
C LEU A 291 3.40 -11.11 -8.42
N LEU A 292 4.56 -11.54 -8.95
CA LEU A 292 4.65 -12.15 -10.28
C LEU A 292 3.84 -13.45 -10.37
N GLN A 293 3.98 -14.33 -9.38
CA GLN A 293 3.21 -15.57 -9.30
C GLN A 293 1.71 -15.29 -9.28
N ARG A 294 1.27 -14.32 -8.48
CA ARG A 294 -0.14 -13.92 -8.40
C ARG A 294 -0.66 -13.47 -9.76
N ILE A 295 0.04 -12.53 -10.41
CA ILE A 295 -0.41 -12.02 -11.71
C ILE A 295 -0.45 -13.16 -12.73
N ALA A 296 0.56 -14.03 -12.79
CA ALA A 296 0.57 -15.18 -13.69
C ALA A 296 -0.64 -16.12 -13.48
N LEU A 297 -1.00 -16.40 -12.23
CA LEU A 297 -2.14 -17.25 -11.90
C LEU A 297 -3.49 -16.56 -12.18
N GLU A 298 -3.62 -15.27 -11.89
CA GLU A 298 -4.83 -14.48 -12.21
C GLU A 298 -5.03 -14.40 -13.73
N THR A 299 -3.95 -14.26 -14.49
CA THR A 299 -3.94 -14.28 -15.95
C THR A 299 -4.35 -15.66 -16.50
N LEU A 300 -3.80 -16.75 -15.95
CA LEU A 300 -4.24 -18.11 -16.31
C LEU A 300 -5.72 -18.34 -16.00
N LEU A 301 -6.20 -17.88 -14.84
CA LEU A 301 -7.61 -17.96 -14.46
C LEU A 301 -8.50 -17.20 -15.45
N ALA A 302 -8.07 -16.02 -15.91
CA ALA A 302 -8.78 -15.26 -16.94
C ALA A 302 -8.96 -16.08 -18.24
N PHE A 303 -7.94 -16.82 -18.66
CA PHE A 303 -8.02 -17.67 -19.85
C PHE A 303 -8.97 -18.84 -19.68
N VAL A 304 -8.95 -19.47 -18.50
CA VAL A 304 -9.90 -20.53 -18.16
C VAL A 304 -11.34 -20.00 -18.21
N ILE A 305 -11.60 -18.82 -17.65
CA ILE A 305 -12.93 -18.19 -17.67
C ILE A 305 -13.36 -17.89 -19.11
N GLY A 306 -12.48 -17.28 -19.91
CA GLY A 306 -12.77 -16.99 -21.32
C GLY A 306 -13.07 -18.26 -22.12
N TRP A 307 -12.28 -19.32 -21.93
CA TRP A 307 -12.52 -20.61 -22.57
C TRP A 307 -13.88 -21.20 -22.17
N VAL A 308 -14.22 -21.16 -20.87
CA VAL A 308 -15.50 -21.66 -20.32
C VAL A 308 -16.69 -20.91 -20.90
N GLN A 309 -16.56 -19.61 -21.15
CA GLN A 309 -17.62 -18.77 -21.72
C GLN A 309 -17.82 -19.04 -23.23
N LEU A 310 -16.73 -19.34 -23.96
CA LEU A 310 -16.77 -19.49 -25.42
C LEU A 310 -17.12 -20.91 -25.90
N HIS A 311 -16.95 -21.93 -25.07
CA HIS A 311 -17.12 -23.33 -25.47
C HIS A 311 -18.38 -23.98 -24.91
N ASN A 312 -19.08 -24.77 -25.73
CA ASN A 312 -20.07 -25.71 -25.21
C ASN A 312 -19.34 -26.81 -24.42
N ARG A 313 -19.66 -26.89 -23.12
CA ARG A 313 -18.96 -27.73 -22.14
C ARG A 313 -19.47 -29.18 -22.11
N THR A 314 -20.52 -29.50 -22.86
CA THR A 314 -21.10 -30.84 -22.89
C THR A 314 -20.06 -31.86 -23.36
N GLY A 315 -19.71 -32.81 -22.50
CA GLY A 315 -18.73 -33.86 -22.78
C GLY A 315 -17.25 -33.45 -22.72
N ARG A 316 -16.95 -32.19 -22.35
CA ARG A 316 -15.57 -31.69 -22.20
C ARG A 316 -15.07 -31.84 -20.76
N ARG A 317 -13.76 -32.02 -20.60
CA ARG A 317 -13.07 -32.14 -19.31
C ARG A 317 -12.10 -30.98 -19.09
N ALA A 318 -11.63 -30.81 -17.85
CA ALA A 318 -10.60 -29.82 -17.52
C ALA A 318 -9.31 -30.01 -18.34
N ALA A 319 -8.96 -31.26 -18.68
CA ALA A 319 -7.82 -31.56 -19.54
C ALA A 319 -7.99 -31.03 -20.97
N ASP A 320 -9.23 -30.89 -21.47
CA ASP A 320 -9.49 -30.34 -22.79
C ASP A 320 -9.35 -28.81 -22.77
N CYS A 321 -9.81 -28.16 -21.70
CA CYS A 321 -9.55 -26.74 -21.45
C CYS A 321 -8.04 -26.44 -21.36
N ALA A 322 -7.31 -27.23 -20.57
CA ALA A 322 -5.85 -27.07 -20.43
C ALA A 322 -5.11 -27.29 -21.76
N ARG A 323 -5.53 -28.29 -22.55
CA ARG A 323 -4.98 -28.56 -23.88
C ARG A 323 -5.25 -27.40 -24.83
N ASP A 324 -6.49 -26.95 -24.95
CA ASP A 324 -6.89 -25.88 -25.87
C ASP A 324 -6.18 -24.56 -25.52
N ILE A 325 -6.06 -24.21 -24.23
CA ILE A 325 -5.30 -23.04 -23.77
C ILE A 325 -3.81 -23.22 -24.08
N GLY A 326 -3.25 -24.40 -23.81
CA GLY A 326 -1.85 -24.72 -24.09
C GLY A 326 -1.54 -24.65 -25.58
N ASP A 327 -2.42 -25.16 -26.44
CA ASP A 327 -2.30 -25.13 -27.90
C ASP A 327 -2.40 -23.69 -28.42
N ALA A 328 -3.35 -22.89 -27.91
CA ALA A 328 -3.48 -21.48 -28.27
C ALA A 328 -2.23 -20.67 -27.87
N ALA A 329 -1.71 -20.89 -26.67
CA ALA A 329 -0.47 -20.25 -26.21
C ALA A 329 0.73 -20.71 -27.06
N GLY A 330 0.84 -22.01 -27.33
CA GLY A 330 1.89 -22.58 -28.17
C GLY A 330 1.87 -22.03 -29.60
N GLN A 331 0.68 -21.90 -30.20
CA GLN A 331 0.52 -21.30 -31.53
C GLN A 331 0.93 -19.83 -31.55
N ALA A 332 0.53 -19.05 -30.53
CA ALA A 332 0.91 -17.65 -30.43
C ALA A 332 2.42 -17.46 -30.27
N PHE A 333 3.06 -18.30 -29.46
CA PHE A 333 4.51 -18.34 -29.32
C PHE A 333 5.21 -18.76 -30.63
N ALA A 334 4.68 -19.76 -31.34
CA ALA A 334 5.21 -20.19 -32.63
C ALA A 334 5.14 -19.08 -33.70
N VAL A 335 4.08 -18.27 -33.73
CA VAL A 335 3.95 -17.11 -34.65
C VAL A 335 5.13 -16.14 -34.55
N VAL A 336 5.78 -16.08 -33.39
CA VAL A 336 6.94 -15.21 -33.14
C VAL A 336 8.25 -15.97 -32.97
N GLY A 337 8.28 -17.24 -33.38
CA GLY A 337 9.49 -18.07 -33.45
C GLY A 337 9.87 -18.75 -32.14
N LEU A 338 8.93 -18.88 -31.19
CA LEU A 338 9.15 -19.52 -29.89
C LEU A 338 8.51 -20.92 -29.86
N GLU A 339 9.01 -21.83 -30.69
CA GLU A 339 8.38 -23.14 -30.95
C GLU A 339 8.65 -24.20 -29.88
N ARG A 340 9.76 -24.09 -29.14
CA ARG A 340 10.14 -24.99 -28.05
C ARG A 340 10.33 -24.21 -26.76
N VAL A 341 10.23 -24.91 -25.63
CA VAL A 341 10.61 -24.35 -24.30
C VAL A 341 12.03 -23.79 -24.33
N GLY A 342 12.93 -24.42 -25.09
CA GLY A 342 14.29 -23.91 -25.31
C GLY A 342 14.34 -22.59 -26.07
N ASP A 343 13.41 -22.34 -26.98
CA ASP A 343 13.32 -21.09 -27.77
C ASP A 343 12.70 -19.97 -26.92
N LEU A 344 11.67 -20.27 -26.12
CA LEU A 344 11.16 -19.35 -25.09
C LEU A 344 12.24 -19.03 -24.06
N ARG A 345 12.98 -20.05 -23.58
CA ARG A 345 14.10 -19.84 -22.67
C ARG A 345 15.19 -19.01 -23.34
N ALA A 346 15.55 -19.29 -24.59
CA ALA A 346 16.54 -18.53 -25.33
C ALA A 346 16.09 -17.11 -25.63
N ALA A 347 14.80 -16.87 -25.89
CA ALA A 347 14.24 -15.54 -26.10
C ALA A 347 14.10 -14.77 -24.80
N LEU A 348 13.73 -15.42 -23.70
CA LEU A 348 13.83 -14.85 -22.37
C LEU A 348 15.29 -14.55 -22.05
N THR A 349 16.23 -15.47 -22.28
CA THR A 349 17.67 -15.28 -22.11
C THR A 349 18.24 -14.20 -23.04
N LYS A 350 17.72 -14.05 -24.26
CA LYS A 350 18.15 -13.04 -25.24
C LYS A 350 17.56 -11.67 -24.93
N ALA A 351 16.29 -11.60 -24.54
CA ALA A 351 15.65 -10.40 -23.99
C ALA A 351 16.21 -10.05 -22.60
N GLN A 352 16.77 -11.03 -21.89
CA GLN A 352 17.58 -10.88 -20.69
C GLN A 352 19.04 -10.52 -21.02
N CYS A 353 19.54 -10.61 -22.25
CA CYS A 353 20.98 -10.53 -22.54
C CYS A 353 21.83 -11.35 -21.53
N ASP A 354 22.87 -10.77 -20.90
CA ASP A 354 23.68 -11.42 -19.85
C ASP A 354 23.02 -11.38 -18.45
N GLN A 355 21.71 -11.13 -18.34
CA GLN A 355 21.05 -10.82 -17.06
C GLN A 355 20.53 -12.04 -16.31
N ALA A 356 21.07 -12.17 -15.10
CA ALA A 356 20.86 -13.22 -14.12
C ALA A 356 19.42 -13.34 -13.59
N THR A 357 18.94 -14.57 -13.40
CA THR A 357 17.76 -14.86 -12.57
C THR A 357 17.95 -14.38 -11.12
N LEU A 358 16.87 -14.32 -10.32
CA LEU A 358 16.92 -13.98 -8.88
C LEU A 358 17.99 -14.76 -8.08
N ALA A 359 18.34 -15.98 -8.51
CA ALA A 359 19.36 -16.81 -7.88
C ALA A 359 20.81 -16.42 -8.28
N LEU A 360 21.01 -15.80 -9.44
CA LEU A 360 22.32 -15.36 -9.96
C LEU A 360 22.60 -13.88 -9.64
N ALA A 361 21.56 -13.05 -9.44
CA ALA A 361 21.68 -11.64 -9.04
C ALA A 361 22.31 -11.48 -7.64
N ALA A 362 22.14 -12.48 -6.76
CA ALA A 362 22.81 -12.56 -5.46
C ALA A 362 24.33 -12.81 -5.55
N THR A 363 24.88 -13.07 -6.75
CA THR A 363 26.28 -13.49 -6.96
C THR A 363 27.01 -12.77 -8.10
N ALA A 364 26.36 -11.87 -8.84
CA ALA A 364 26.95 -11.21 -10.02
C ALA A 364 27.50 -9.81 -9.69
N THR A 365 28.58 -9.39 -10.36
CA THR A 365 29.38 -8.18 -10.08
C THR A 365 29.49 -7.21 -11.28
N THR A 366 28.53 -7.20 -12.22
CA THR A 366 28.65 -6.43 -13.49
C THR A 366 27.35 -5.78 -13.99
N ASP A 367 27.52 -4.87 -14.97
CA ASP A 367 26.75 -3.63 -15.27
C ASP A 367 25.32 -3.80 -15.81
N GLU A 368 24.64 -4.91 -15.50
CA GLU A 368 23.31 -5.19 -16.04
C GLU A 368 22.37 -5.97 -15.10
N ALA A 369 21.49 -5.27 -14.35
CA ALA A 369 20.47 -5.88 -13.47
C ALA A 369 19.02 -5.82 -14.02
N PRO A 370 18.23 -6.93 -13.92
CA PRO A 370 16.93 -7.05 -14.58
C PRO A 370 15.77 -6.35 -13.86
N ASN A 371 14.88 -5.75 -14.65
CA ASN A 371 13.65 -5.12 -14.18
C ASN A 371 12.45 -6.07 -14.25
N ILE A 372 12.23 -6.85 -13.18
CA ILE A 372 11.07 -7.74 -13.02
C ILE A 372 9.71 -7.00 -13.16
N PHE A 373 9.67 -5.67 -12.98
CA PHE A 373 8.46 -4.84 -13.08
C PHE A 373 7.99 -4.59 -14.51
N TYR A 374 8.87 -4.75 -15.50
CA TYR A 374 8.46 -4.77 -16.90
C TYR A 374 7.45 -5.91 -17.14
N TYR A 375 7.79 -7.14 -16.75
CA TYR A 375 6.92 -8.30 -16.92
C TYR A 375 5.62 -8.21 -16.11
N LEU A 376 5.65 -7.59 -14.93
CA LEU A 376 4.44 -7.37 -14.12
C LEU A 376 3.45 -6.43 -14.80
N ARG A 377 3.94 -5.31 -15.38
CA ARG A 377 3.10 -4.35 -16.09
C ARG A 377 2.50 -4.93 -17.36
N GLU A 378 3.27 -5.70 -18.11
CA GLU A 378 2.75 -6.36 -19.32
C GLU A 378 1.67 -7.39 -19.00
N LEU A 379 1.88 -8.21 -17.97
CA LEU A 379 0.87 -9.17 -17.55
C LEU A 379 -0.42 -8.50 -17.03
N ASP A 380 -0.31 -7.36 -16.32
CA ASP A 380 -1.48 -6.61 -15.85
C ASP A 380 -2.25 -5.95 -17.01
N ARG A 381 -1.56 -5.43 -18.02
CA ARG A 381 -2.16 -4.91 -19.26
C ARG A 381 -2.95 -6.01 -19.99
N LEU A 382 -2.38 -7.20 -20.14
CA LEU A 382 -3.02 -8.34 -20.79
C LEU A 382 -4.24 -8.86 -20.01
N LYS A 383 -4.13 -8.90 -18.68
CA LYS A 383 -5.25 -9.23 -17.80
C LYS A 383 -6.42 -8.27 -18.00
N SER A 384 -6.16 -6.96 -18.10
CA SER A 384 -7.20 -5.95 -18.36
C SER A 384 -7.90 -6.18 -19.72
N GLY A 385 -7.14 -6.48 -20.78
CA GLY A 385 -7.69 -6.81 -22.10
C GLY A 385 -8.52 -8.09 -22.12
N ALA A 386 -8.06 -9.15 -21.43
CA ALA A 386 -8.77 -10.42 -21.34
C ALA A 386 -10.07 -10.31 -20.53
N TRP A 387 -10.09 -9.47 -19.49
CA TRP A 387 -11.28 -9.21 -18.66
C TRP A 387 -12.31 -8.29 -19.35
N HIS A 388 -11.91 -7.51 -20.35
CA HIS A 388 -12.76 -6.47 -20.95
C HIS A 388 -13.07 -6.66 -22.44
N GLY A 389 -12.25 -7.39 -23.20
CA GLY A 389 -12.31 -7.45 -24.66
C GLY A 389 -12.95 -8.72 -25.26
N GLY A 390 -13.09 -9.80 -24.50
CA GLY A 390 -13.85 -11.01 -24.90
C GLY A 390 -13.38 -11.78 -26.15
N GLN A 391 -12.40 -11.32 -26.93
CA GLN A 391 -12.11 -11.85 -28.28
C GLN A 391 -10.81 -12.65 -28.45
N GLY A 392 -10.05 -12.94 -27.39
CA GLY A 392 -8.92 -13.89 -27.51
C GLY A 392 -7.73 -13.43 -28.35
N GLU A 393 -7.72 -12.20 -28.89
CA GLU A 393 -6.60 -11.66 -29.69
C GLU A 393 -5.36 -11.29 -28.87
N TRP A 394 -5.49 -11.23 -27.54
CA TRP A 394 -4.44 -10.82 -26.60
C TRP A 394 -3.16 -11.69 -26.69
N LEU A 395 -3.26 -12.96 -27.06
CA LEU A 395 -2.09 -13.85 -27.23
C LEU A 395 -1.16 -13.40 -28.36
N ARG A 396 -1.72 -12.82 -29.44
CA ARG A 396 -0.93 -12.32 -30.56
C ARG A 396 -0.18 -11.04 -30.20
N GLU A 397 -0.76 -10.19 -29.36
CA GLU A 397 -0.13 -8.95 -28.89
C GLU A 397 1.12 -9.23 -28.04
N VAL A 398 1.04 -10.18 -27.09
CA VAL A 398 2.19 -10.63 -26.28
C VAL A 398 3.32 -11.13 -27.15
N ALA A 399 2.98 -11.98 -28.11
CA ALA A 399 3.94 -12.61 -28.99
C ALA A 399 4.68 -11.55 -29.82
N LEU A 400 3.96 -10.58 -30.38
CA LEU A 400 4.52 -9.54 -31.24
C LEU A 400 5.51 -8.60 -30.52
N GLU A 401 5.33 -8.34 -29.23
CA GLU A 401 6.24 -7.48 -28.44
C GLU A 401 7.58 -8.15 -28.09
N PHE A 402 7.61 -9.47 -27.91
CA PHE A 402 8.86 -10.23 -27.80
C PHE A 402 9.71 -10.17 -29.08
N ARG A 403 9.14 -9.68 -30.19
CA ARG A 403 9.83 -9.48 -31.47
C ARG A 403 10.46 -8.10 -31.61
N SER A 404 9.97 -7.11 -30.86
CA SER A 404 10.41 -5.71 -30.90
C SER A 404 11.41 -5.34 -29.79
N SER A 405 11.68 -6.27 -28.87
CA SER A 405 12.68 -6.20 -27.80
C SER A 405 13.90 -7.02 -28.19
#